data_AF-A0A7K8ATN7-F1
#
_entry.id   AF-A0A7K8ATN7-F1
#
_cell.length_a   1.000
_cell.length_b   1.000
_cell.length_c   1.000
_cell.angle_alpha   90.00
_cell.angle_beta   90.00
_cell.angle_gamma   90.00
#
_symmetry.space_group_name_H-M   'P 1'
#
loop_
_entity.id
_entity.type
_entity.pdbx_description
1 polymer ?
#
loop_
_entity_poly.entity_id
_entity_poly.type
_entity_poly.pdbx_seq_one_letter_code
_entity_poly.pdbx_strand_id
1 'polypeptide(L)'
;LVGFGGFLTPRCPQADIYKADFEAERAAREQLHGQREALQEELNQLRLRLGGDGARRCGTGTQSRPRPRPQRGGPDLCCPKCQYKAPDMDTLQIHVMDCIK
;
A
#
# COMPACT_ATOMS: atom_id res chain seq x y z
N LEU A 1 12.26 46.52 -48.71
CA LEU A 1 11.67 45.26 -48.21
C LEU A 1 11.52 45.39 -46.70
N VAL A 2 10.27 45.34 -46.23
CA VAL A 2 9.92 45.48 -44.82
C VAL A 2 10.36 44.22 -44.09
N GLY A 3 11.32 44.35 -43.17
CA GLY A 3 11.66 43.28 -42.24
C GLY A 3 10.51 43.15 -41.24
N PHE A 4 9.65 42.16 -41.44
CA PHE A 4 8.63 41.80 -40.45
C PHE A 4 9.34 41.30 -39.20
N GLY A 5 9.48 42.19 -38.21
CA GLY A 5 9.79 41.83 -36.84
C GLY A 5 8.71 40.86 -36.35
N GLY A 6 9.05 39.58 -36.33
CA GLY A 6 8.28 38.58 -35.62
C GLY A 6 8.19 39.01 -34.17
N PHE A 7 6.99 39.34 -33.73
CA PHE A 7 6.66 39.54 -32.33
C PHE A 7 7.10 38.30 -31.56
N LEU A 8 8.26 38.38 -30.90
CA LEU A 8 8.59 37.51 -29.78
C LEU A 8 7.60 37.89 -28.69
N THR A 9 6.45 37.21 -28.65
CA THR A 9 5.56 37.29 -27.50
C THR A 9 6.40 36.93 -26.27
N PRO A 10 6.42 37.77 -25.21
CA PRO A 10 7.13 37.42 -24.01
C PRO A 10 6.46 36.16 -23.45
N ARG A 11 7.11 35.01 -23.58
CA ARG A 11 6.74 33.82 -22.83
C ARG A 11 6.80 34.22 -21.36
N CYS A 12 5.69 34.14 -20.65
CA CYS A 12 5.65 34.45 -19.23
C CYS A 12 6.54 33.42 -18.51
N PRO A 13 7.77 33.78 -18.09
CA PRO A 13 8.73 32.81 -17.57
C PRO A 13 8.20 32.10 -16.33
N GLN A 14 7.36 32.80 -15.56
CA GLN A 14 6.68 32.26 -14.40
C GLN A 14 5.80 31.04 -14.73
N ALA A 15 5.05 31.08 -15.83
CA ALA A 15 4.17 29.98 -16.23
C ALA A 15 4.99 28.75 -16.70
N ASP A 16 6.11 29.00 -17.37
CA ASP A 16 7.02 27.94 -17.80
C ASP A 16 7.73 27.26 -16.61
N ILE A 17 8.12 28.04 -15.59
CA ILE A 17 8.72 27.51 -14.36
C ILE A 17 7.70 26.61 -13.63
N TYR A 18 6.47 27.09 -13.40
CA TYR A 18 5.45 26.28 -12.73
C TYR A 18 5.12 25.01 -13.50
N LYS A 19 5.11 25.07 -14.83
CA LYS A 19 4.88 23.90 -15.66
C LYS A 19 6.02 22.89 -15.51
N ALA A 20 7.27 23.35 -15.54
CA ALA A 20 8.44 22.49 -15.34
C ALA A 20 8.43 21.83 -13.95
N ASP A 21 8.13 22.60 -12.90
CA ASP A 21 8.04 22.08 -11.53
C ASP A 21 6.92 21.04 -11.40
N PHE A 22 5.77 21.27 -12.03
CA PHE A 22 4.66 20.33 -12.04
C PHE A 22 5.01 19.03 -12.79
N GLU A 23 5.69 19.12 -13.92
CA GLU A 23 6.15 17.95 -14.68
C GLU A 23 7.21 17.16 -13.90
N ALA A 24 8.14 17.85 -13.24
CA ALA A 24 9.14 17.21 -12.38
C ALA A 24 8.50 16.47 -11.21
N GLU A 25 7.54 17.10 -10.52
CA GLU A 25 6.83 16.48 -9.40
C GLU A 25 5.96 15.29 -9.86
N ARG A 26 5.30 15.39 -11.03
CA ARG A 26 4.60 14.24 -11.62
C ARG A 26 5.56 13.09 -11.86
N ALA A 27 6.69 13.34 -12.52
CA ALA A 27 7.68 12.30 -12.81
C ALA A 27 8.21 11.65 -11.52
N ALA A 28 8.50 12.45 -10.49
CA ALA A 28 8.92 11.94 -9.19
C ALA A 28 7.86 11.03 -8.55
N ARG A 29 6.58 11.41 -8.62
CA ARG A 29 5.47 10.59 -8.11
C ARG A 29 5.30 9.29 -8.87
N GLU A 30 5.39 9.33 -10.20
CA GLU A 30 5.32 8.14 -11.05
C GLU A 30 6.48 7.17 -10.75
N GLN A 31 7.69 7.68 -10.54
CA GLN A 31 8.84 6.87 -10.12
C GLN A 31 8.63 6.22 -8.76
N LEU A 32 8.16 6.97 -7.76
CA LEU A 32 7.88 6.44 -6.42
C LEU A 32 6.75 5.40 -6.46
N HIS A 33 5.70 5.65 -7.24
CA HIS A 33 4.62 4.69 -7.44
C HIS A 33 5.13 3.41 -8.09
N GLY A 34 5.92 3.51 -9.15
CA GLY A 34 6.52 2.34 -9.81
C GLY A 34 7.41 1.53 -8.87
N GLN A 35 8.25 2.18 -8.05
CA GLN A 35 9.08 1.50 -7.05
C GLN A 35 8.23 0.80 -5.98
N ARG A 36 7.18 1.48 -5.48
CA ARG A 36 6.25 0.92 -4.49
C ARG A 36 5.54 -0.31 -5.04
N GLU A 37 5.05 -0.25 -6.26
CA GLU A 37 4.35 -1.36 -6.91
C GLU A 37 5.28 -2.56 -7.13
N ALA A 38 6.51 -2.33 -7.58
CA ALA A 38 7.53 -3.38 -7.72
C ALA A 38 7.84 -4.09 -6.38
N LEU A 39 8.07 -3.32 -5.31
CA LEU A 39 8.31 -3.88 -3.97
C LEU A 39 7.08 -4.62 -3.43
N GLN A 40 5.89 -4.07 -3.65
CA GLN A 40 4.63 -4.68 -3.21
C GLN A 40 4.40 -6.03 -3.92
N GLU A 41 4.78 -6.13 -5.19
CA GLU A 41 4.73 -7.37 -5.96
C GLU A 41 5.77 -8.38 -5.47
N GLU A 42 7.01 -7.95 -5.20
CA GLU A 42 8.05 -8.82 -4.63
C GLU A 42 7.59 -9.45 -3.29
N LEU A 43 6.99 -8.64 -2.41
CA LEU A 43 6.39 -9.12 -1.17
C LEU A 43 5.26 -10.11 -1.41
N ASN A 44 4.42 -9.89 -2.43
CA ASN A 44 3.35 -10.80 -2.79
C ASN A 44 3.93 -12.14 -3.29
N GLN A 45 4.94 -12.11 -4.16
CA GLN A 45 5.61 -13.30 -4.66
C GLN A 45 6.26 -14.09 -3.52
N LEU A 46 6.96 -13.42 -2.61
CA LEU A 46 7.54 -14.06 -1.41
C LEU A 46 6.46 -14.66 -0.52
N ARG A 47 5.35 -13.95 -0.31
CA ARG A 47 4.19 -14.47 0.43
C ARG A 47 3.58 -15.71 -0.25
N LEU A 48 3.49 -15.74 -1.58
CA LEU A 48 3.00 -16.89 -2.33
C LEU A 48 3.96 -18.08 -2.25
N ARG A 49 5.28 -17.85 -2.38
CA ARG A 49 6.30 -18.88 -2.25
C ARG A 49 6.29 -19.50 -0.85
N LEU A 50 6.32 -18.67 0.19
CA LEU A 50 6.28 -19.13 1.58
C LEU A 50 4.91 -19.70 1.98
N GLY A 51 3.83 -19.26 1.33
CA GLY A 51 2.45 -19.75 1.56
C GLY A 51 2.09 -21.01 0.76
N GLY A 52 2.85 -21.37 -0.27
CA GLY A 52 2.61 -22.50 -1.17
C GLY A 52 2.99 -23.88 -0.61
N ASP A 53 3.82 -23.92 0.45
CA ASP A 53 4.33 -25.17 1.03
C ASP A 53 3.44 -25.76 2.14
N GLY A 54 2.27 -25.18 2.39
CA GLY A 54 1.36 -25.58 3.49
C GLY A 54 0.29 -26.62 3.16
N ALA A 55 0.18 -27.10 1.91
CA ALA A 55 -1.03 -27.80 1.44
C ALA A 55 -0.85 -29.24 0.92
N ARG A 56 0.12 -30.02 1.44
CA ARG A 56 0.08 -31.51 1.32
C ARG A 56 0.60 -32.23 2.57
N ARG A 57 -0.34 -32.64 3.42
CA ARG A 57 -0.34 -34.03 3.94
C ARG A 57 -1.74 -34.48 4.35
N CYS A 58 -2.23 -35.50 3.66
CA CYS A 58 -3.39 -36.32 4.04
C CYS A 58 -3.04 -37.15 5.30
N GLY A 59 -4.05 -37.43 6.14
CA GLY A 59 -3.90 -37.90 7.50
C GLY A 59 -3.76 -39.41 7.71
N THR A 60 -3.41 -39.75 8.96
CA THR A 60 -3.71 -41.04 9.59
C THR A 60 -4.48 -40.73 10.87
N GLY A 61 -5.69 -41.28 10.97
CA GLY A 61 -6.52 -41.17 12.16
C GLY A 61 -5.93 -41.96 13.31
N THR A 62 -5.64 -41.28 14.41
CA THR A 62 -5.86 -41.78 15.78
C THR A 62 -6.14 -40.59 16.69
N GLN A 63 -7.28 -40.66 17.36
CA GLN A 63 -7.71 -39.86 18.52
C GLN A 63 -8.07 -38.37 18.31
N SER A 64 -9.36 -38.14 18.49
CA SER A 64 -10.11 -36.91 18.73
C SER A 64 -9.41 -35.93 19.68
N ARG A 65 -8.69 -34.96 19.10
CA ARG A 65 -8.63 -33.57 19.59
C ARG A 65 -8.59 -32.67 18.36
N PRO A 66 -9.48 -31.68 18.20
CA PRO A 66 -9.27 -30.66 17.18
C PRO A 66 -7.96 -29.95 17.50
N ARG A 67 -6.97 -30.11 16.61
CA ARG A 67 -5.74 -29.31 16.64
C ARG A 67 -6.14 -27.83 16.66
N PRO A 68 -5.53 -26.99 17.51
CA PRO A 68 -5.68 -25.55 17.37
C PRO A 68 -5.21 -25.21 15.95
N ARG A 69 -6.07 -24.51 15.20
CA ARG A 69 -5.66 -23.84 13.96
C ARG A 69 -4.36 -23.08 14.26
N PRO A 70 -3.38 -23.00 13.33
CA PRO A 70 -2.28 -22.06 13.52
C PRO A 70 -2.95 -20.71 13.70
N GLN A 71 -2.92 -20.23 14.94
CA GLN A 71 -3.46 -18.93 15.28
C GLN A 71 -2.71 -18.00 14.34
N ARG A 72 -3.45 -17.25 13.52
CA ARG A 72 -2.92 -16.06 12.88
C ARG A 72 -2.41 -15.21 14.03
N GLY A 73 -1.15 -15.41 14.40
CA GLY A 73 -0.45 -14.69 15.44
C GLY A 73 -0.07 -13.32 14.91
N GLY A 74 -1.06 -12.58 14.42
CA GLY A 74 -1.00 -11.14 14.56
C GLY A 74 -1.14 -10.84 16.06
N PRO A 75 -0.53 -9.77 16.56
CA PRO A 75 -0.80 -9.30 17.91
C PRO A 75 -2.33 -9.23 18.11
N ASP A 76 -2.84 -9.57 19.29
CA ASP A 76 -4.24 -9.38 19.65
C ASP A 76 -4.60 -7.91 19.45
N LEU A 77 -5.12 -7.57 18.26
CA LEU A 77 -5.48 -6.22 17.83
C LEU A 77 -6.79 -5.85 18.52
N CYS A 78 -6.68 -5.49 19.79
CA CYS A 78 -7.81 -5.19 20.66
C CYS A 78 -7.92 -3.69 20.91
N CYS A 79 -9.14 -3.17 20.87
CA CYS A 79 -9.43 -1.82 21.30
C CYS A 79 -9.26 -1.71 22.83
N PRO A 80 -8.45 -0.78 23.36
CA PRO A 80 -8.25 -0.66 24.80
C PRO A 80 -9.49 -0.17 25.55
N LYS A 81 -10.49 0.41 24.87
CA LYS A 81 -11.71 0.94 25.51
C LYS A 81 -12.79 -0.11 25.72
N CYS A 82 -13.01 -1.00 24.76
CA CYS A 82 -14.12 -1.95 24.76
C CYS A 82 -13.70 -3.39 24.46
N GLN A 83 -12.39 -3.66 24.39
CA GLN A 83 -11.82 -4.98 24.13
C GLN A 83 -12.23 -5.61 22.78
N TYR A 84 -12.74 -4.81 21.84
CA TYR A 84 -13.11 -5.30 20.50
C TYR A 84 -11.90 -5.88 19.78
N LYS A 85 -12.03 -7.14 19.34
CA LYS A 85 -10.99 -7.87 18.61
C LYS A 85 -11.15 -7.66 17.10
N ALA A 86 -10.21 -6.95 16.50
CA ALA A 86 -10.19 -6.73 15.07
C ALA A 86 -9.35 -7.79 14.34
N PRO A 87 -9.76 -8.23 13.13
CA PRO A 87 -8.99 -9.17 12.31
C PRO A 87 -7.74 -8.55 11.66
N ASP A 88 -7.64 -7.22 11.61
CA ASP A 88 -6.56 -6.45 10.99
C ASP A 88 -6.45 -5.03 11.60
N MET A 89 -5.39 -4.30 11.24
CA MET A 89 -5.10 -2.97 11.78
C MET A 89 -6.06 -1.89 11.32
N ASP A 90 -6.55 -1.93 10.08
CA ASP A 90 -7.45 -0.90 9.53
C ASP A 90 -8.80 -0.95 10.25
N THR A 91 -9.31 -2.16 10.48
CA THR A 91 -10.54 -2.39 11.24
C THR A 91 -10.39 -1.91 12.68
N LEU A 92 -9.23 -2.14 13.31
CA LEU A 92 -8.97 -1.63 14.65
C LEU A 92 -8.87 -0.10 14.67
N GLN A 93 -8.21 0.52 13.68
CA GLN A 93 -8.03 1.96 13.61
C GLN A 93 -9.36 2.70 13.43
N ILE A 94 -10.22 2.23 12.53
CA ILE A 94 -11.58 2.77 12.34
C ILE A 94 -12.34 2.65 13.65
N HIS A 95 -12.35 1.45 14.23
CA HIS A 95 -13.08 1.18 15.46
C HIS A 95 -12.57 2.03 16.63
N VAL A 96 -11.26 2.16 16.82
CA VAL A 96 -10.66 2.98 17.87
C VAL A 96 -11.00 4.46 17.67
N MET A 97 -11.02 4.96 16.44
CA MET A 97 -11.40 6.35 16.13
C MET A 97 -12.87 6.67 16.45
N ASP A 98 -13.76 5.70 16.33
CA ASP A 98 -15.16 5.84 16.76
C ASP A 98 -15.35 5.57 18.24
N CYS A 99 -14.61 4.62 18.80
CA CYS A 99 -14.71 4.27 20.20
C CYS A 99 -14.04 5.28 21.12
N ILE A 100 -12.99 6.01 20.74
CA ILE A 100 -12.35 6.98 21.64
C ILE A 100 -13.28 8.15 22.00
N LYS A 101 -14.32 8.44 21.19
CA LYS A 101 -15.30 9.49 21.49
C LYS A 101 -16.05 9.26 22.82
#